data_AF-A0A965IXG4-F1
#
_entry.id   AF-A0A965IXG4-F1
#
_cell.length_a   1.000
_cell.length_b   1.000
_cell.length_c   1.000
_cell.angle_alpha   90.00
_cell.angle_beta   90.00
_cell.angle_gamma   90.00
#
_symmetry.space_group_name_H-M   'P 1'
#
loop_
_entity.id
_entity.type
_entity.pdbx_description
1 polymer ?
#
loop_
_entity_poly.entity_id
_entity_poly.type
_entity_poly.pdbx_seq_one_letter_code
_entity_poly.pdbx_strand_id
1 'polypeptide(L)'
;MSLTKQTVVDQITVTENGIVLYREATRIIENGVELTKTYHRSSLTPGQDLTGQPQKVVAIAQAAWTPEVVAAYQAQQALQTAL
;
A
#
# COMPACT_ATOMS: atom_id res chain seq x y z
N MET A 1 16.64 1.47 -30.33
CA MET A 1 15.35 1.18 -29.68
C MET A 1 15.62 0.81 -28.25
N SER A 2 15.12 1.57 -27.28
CA SER A 2 15.30 1.29 -25.85
C SER A 2 13.94 1.01 -25.20
N LEU A 3 13.78 -0.20 -24.68
CA LEU A 3 12.67 -0.58 -23.82
C LEU A 3 13.11 -0.44 -22.36
N THR A 4 12.34 0.31 -21.58
CA THR A 4 12.60 0.50 -20.15
C THR A 4 11.40 0.02 -19.35
N LYS A 5 11.67 -0.79 -18.31
CA LYS A 5 10.67 -1.17 -17.32
C LYS A 5 10.79 -0.23 -16.12
N GLN A 6 9.69 0.39 -15.73
CA GLN A 6 9.61 1.26 -14.57
C GLN A 6 8.54 0.76 -13.61
N THR A 7 8.89 0.59 -12.34
CA THR A 7 7.95 0.27 -11.26
C THR A 7 7.86 1.44 -10.30
N VAL A 8 6.65 1.92 -10.03
CA VAL A 8 6.39 3.04 -9.12
C VAL A 8 5.17 2.78 -8.26
N VAL A 9 5.20 3.23 -7.00
CA VAL A 9 4.00 3.34 -6.17
C VAL A 9 3.24 4.59 -6.61
N ASP A 10 2.18 4.42 -7.40
CA ASP A 10 1.46 5.53 -8.02
C ASP A 10 0.31 6.06 -7.15
N GLN A 11 -0.19 5.24 -6.23
CA GLN A 11 -1.28 5.60 -5.34
C GLN A 11 -1.11 4.97 -3.96
N ILE A 12 -1.41 5.74 -2.91
CA ILE A 12 -1.52 5.28 -1.52
C ILE A 12 -2.80 5.90 -0.94
N THR A 13 -3.64 5.11 -0.30
CA THR A 13 -4.91 5.51 0.30
C THR A 13 -4.99 4.95 1.72
N VAL A 14 -5.28 5.82 2.69
CA VAL A 14 -5.53 5.42 4.08
C VAL A 14 -7.05 5.47 4.29
N THR A 15 -7.64 4.37 4.76
CA THR A 15 -9.08 4.29 5.07
C THR A 15 -9.35 4.74 6.50
N GLU A 16 -10.63 4.98 6.84
CA GLU A 16 -11.04 5.49 8.16
C GLU A 16 -10.61 4.58 9.33
N ASN A 17 -10.59 3.27 9.12
CA ASN A 17 -10.12 2.29 10.10
C ASN A 17 -8.59 2.08 10.09
N GLY A 18 -7.85 2.94 9.38
CA GLY A 18 -6.39 2.90 9.32
C GLY A 18 -5.80 1.89 8.34
N ILE A 19 -6.58 1.13 7.56
CA ILE A 19 -6.01 0.25 6.53
C ILE A 19 -5.34 1.09 5.45
N VAL A 20 -4.11 0.73 5.10
CA VAL A 20 -3.34 1.37 4.03
C VAL A 20 -3.43 0.51 2.77
N LEU A 21 -4.04 1.06 1.73
CA LEU A 21 -4.10 0.48 0.40
C LEU A 21 -3.06 1.18 -0.48
N TYR A 22 -2.19 0.43 -1.14
CA TYR A 22 -1.27 1.01 -2.11
C TYR A 22 -1.27 0.25 -3.43
N ARG A 23 -0.93 0.96 -4.49
CA ARG A 23 -0.85 0.42 -5.85
C ARG A 23 0.54 0.64 -6.43
N GLU A 24 1.09 -0.43 -6.97
CA GLU A 24 2.32 -0.42 -7.75
C GLU A 24 1.96 -0.52 -9.23
N ALA A 25 2.38 0.47 -10.00
CA ALA A 25 2.26 0.48 -11.45
C ALA A 25 3.59 0.05 -12.06
N THR A 26 3.57 -1.05 -12.82
CA THR A 26 4.70 -1.46 -13.67
C THR A 26 4.41 -1.02 -15.09
N ARG A 27 5.27 -0.19 -15.66
CA ARG A 27 5.13 0.41 -16.99
C ARG A 27 6.26 -0.06 -17.90
N ILE A 28 5.93 -0.39 -19.15
CA ILE A 28 6.90 -0.64 -20.20
C ILE A 28 6.91 0.56 -21.14
N ILE A 29 8.06 1.20 -21.27
CA ILE A 29 8.24 2.46 -22.00
C ILE A 29 9.18 2.21 -23.18
N GLU A 30 8.78 2.64 -24.37
CA GLU A 30 9.60 2.62 -25.58
C GLU A 30 9.80 4.05 -26.10
N ASN A 31 11.05 4.50 -26.18
CA ASN A 31 11.41 5.84 -26.65
C ASN A 31 10.61 6.97 -25.96
N GLY A 32 10.30 6.81 -24.67
CA GLY A 32 9.53 7.79 -23.87
C GLY A 32 8.01 7.61 -23.94
N VAL A 33 7.49 6.70 -24.76
CA VAL A 33 6.05 6.40 -24.87
C VAL A 33 5.71 5.17 -24.04
N GLU A 34 4.73 5.28 -23.14
CA GLU A 34 4.20 4.13 -22.39
C GLU A 34 3.44 3.20 -23.34
N LEU A 35 3.90 1.96 -23.47
CA LEU A 35 3.26 0.95 -24.32
C LEU A 35 2.19 0.17 -23.55
N THR A 36 2.55 -0.29 -22.35
CA THR A 36 1.66 -1.07 -21.49
C THR A 36 1.95 -0.80 -20.03
N LYS A 37 0.94 -1.04 -19.21
CA LYS A 37 1.05 -0.97 -17.77
C LYS A 37 0.23 -2.06 -17.09
N THR A 38 0.75 -2.56 -15.98
CA THR A 38 0.05 -3.48 -15.08
C THR A 38 0.02 -2.89 -13.68
N TYR A 39 -1.02 -3.25 -12.93
CA TYR A 39 -1.21 -2.78 -11.55
C TYR A 39 -1.20 -3.95 -10.58
N HIS A 40 -0.43 -3.80 -9.50
CA HIS A 40 -0.52 -4.65 -8.33
C HIS A 40 -1.07 -3.84 -7.17
N ARG A 41 -2.08 -4.36 -6.47
CA ARG A 41 -2.68 -3.69 -5.30
C ARG A 41 -2.40 -4.51 -4.06
N SER A 42 -2.00 -3.82 -3.01
CA SER A 42 -1.68 -4.40 -1.70
C SER A 42 -2.44 -3.66 -0.60
N SER A 43 -2.77 -4.36 0.48
CA SER A 43 -3.39 -3.82 1.68
C SER A 43 -2.54 -4.13 2.89
N LEU A 44 -2.39 -3.15 3.79
CA LEU A 44 -1.68 -3.28 5.05
C LEU A 44 -2.64 -2.91 6.19
N THR A 45 -2.73 -3.76 7.20
CA THR A 45 -3.61 -3.54 8.35
C THR A 45 -2.87 -2.83 9.49
N PRO A 46 -3.55 -2.00 10.31
CA PRO A 46 -2.93 -1.34 11.45
C PRO A 46 -2.15 -2.29 12.36
N GLY A 47 -0.87 -1.98 12.58
CA GLY A 47 0.02 -2.78 13.43
C GLY A 47 0.68 -3.98 12.73
N GLN A 48 0.46 -4.17 11.43
CA GLN A 48 1.15 -5.20 10.64
C GLN A 48 2.66 -4.91 10.54
N ASP A 49 3.49 -5.96 10.43
CA ASP A 49 4.90 -5.82 10.09
C ASP A 49 5.08 -5.19 8.69
N LEU A 50 5.90 -4.14 8.62
CA LEU A 50 6.17 -3.35 7.43
C LEU A 50 7.49 -3.74 6.74
N THR A 51 8.16 -4.81 7.20
CA THR A 51 9.37 -5.32 6.59
C THR A 51 9.15 -5.67 5.11
N GLY A 52 10.04 -5.15 4.25
CA GLY A 52 9.98 -5.38 2.80
C GLY A 52 8.97 -4.51 2.04
N GLN A 53 8.21 -3.63 2.71
CA GLN A 53 7.29 -2.71 2.05
C GLN A 53 8.02 -1.48 1.48
N PRO A 54 7.49 -0.82 0.43
CA PRO A 54 8.11 0.39 -0.12
C PRO A 54 8.24 1.51 0.92
N GLN A 55 9.39 2.17 1.00
CA GLN A 55 9.67 3.19 2.04
C GLN A 55 8.61 4.29 2.14
N LYS A 56 8.07 4.75 1.00
CA LYS A 56 6.99 5.75 0.97
C LYS A 56 5.70 5.23 1.61
N VAL A 57 5.37 3.96 1.41
CA VAL A 57 4.22 3.30 2.04
C VAL A 57 4.45 3.17 3.53
N VAL A 58 5.64 2.74 3.95
CA VAL A 58 6.03 2.62 5.36
C VAL A 58 5.87 3.95 6.09
N ALA A 59 6.39 5.05 5.53
CA ALA A 59 6.29 6.37 6.14
C ALA A 59 4.83 6.83 6.34
N ILE A 60 3.97 6.59 5.35
CA ILE A 60 2.54 6.94 5.46
C ILE A 60 1.81 6.03 6.45
N ALA A 61 2.10 4.72 6.45
CA ALA A 61 1.52 3.79 7.41
C ALA A 61 1.89 4.16 8.85
N GLN A 62 3.15 4.46 9.12
CA GLN A 62 3.60 4.90 10.45
C GLN A 62 2.98 6.22 10.89
N ALA A 63 2.76 7.15 9.96
CA ALA A 63 2.08 8.41 10.26
C ALA A 63 0.57 8.21 10.55
N ALA A 64 -0.07 7.25 9.89
CA ALA A 64 -1.49 6.96 10.06
C ALA A 64 -1.79 6.06 11.28
N TRP A 65 -0.88 5.14 11.62
CA TRP A 65 -1.07 4.15 12.68
C TRP A 65 -0.65 4.69 14.04
N THR A 66 -1.48 5.57 14.59
CA THR A 66 -1.36 5.94 16.00
C THR A 66 -1.71 4.73 16.89
N PRO A 67 -1.26 4.70 18.16
CA PRO A 67 -1.60 3.62 19.09
C PRO A 67 -3.13 3.40 19.21
N GLU A 68 -3.92 4.46 19.14
CA GLU A 68 -5.38 4.42 19.22
C GLU A 68 -5.99 3.73 17.99
N VAL A 69 -5.48 4.02 16.79
CA VAL A 69 -5.94 3.39 15.54
C VAL A 69 -5.64 1.90 15.54
N VAL A 70 -4.44 1.51 15.99
CA VAL A 70 -4.05 0.10 16.10
C VAL A 70 -4.93 -0.63 17.12
N ALA A 71 -5.17 -0.03 18.29
CA ALA A 71 -6.04 -0.61 19.31
C ALA A 71 -7.49 -0.76 18.83
N ALA A 72 -8.03 0.26 18.15
CA ALA A 72 -9.38 0.24 17.59
C ALA A 72 -9.54 -0.87 16.53
N TYR A 73 -8.55 -1.03 15.66
CA TYR A 73 -8.54 -2.08 14.64
C TYR A 73 -8.52 -3.48 15.26
N GLN A 74 -7.65 -3.72 16.25
CA GLN A 74 -7.57 -5.00 16.95
C GLN A 74 -8.87 -5.35 17.68
N ALA A 75 -9.51 -4.37 18.32
CA ALA A 75 -10.82 -4.55 18.96
C ALA A 75 -11.91 -4.93 17.93
N GLN A 76 -11.93 -4.26 16.78
CA GLN A 76 -12.85 -4.58 15.69
C GLN A 76 -12.64 -6.01 15.17
N GLN A 77 -11.38 -6.44 14.99
CA GLN A 77 -11.05 -7.77 14.49
C GLN A 77 -11.41 -8.88 15.48
N ALA A 78 -11.23 -8.63 16.79
CA ALA A 78 -11.64 -9.55 17.84
C ALA A 78 -13.17 -9.74 17.87
N LEU A 79 -13.94 -8.65 17.73
CA LEU A 79 -15.41 -8.69 17.63
C LEU A 79 -15.87 -9.50 16.41
N GLN A 80 -15.23 -9.32 15.25
CA GLN A 80 -15.56 -10.03 14.02
C GLN A 80 -15.28 -11.53 14.10
N THR A 81 -14.24 -11.93 14.85
CA THR A 81 -13.83 -13.33 14.98
C THR A 81 -14.68 -14.10 16.00
N ALA A 82 -15.40 -13.39 16.88
CA ALA A 82 -16.25 -13.97 17.91
C ALA A 82 -17.69 -14.31 17.43
N LEU A 83 -18.02 -13.96 16.19
CA LEU A 83 -19.28 -14.25 15.50
C LEU A 83 -19.18 -15.54 14.67
#